data_AF-A0A419GWZ7-F1
#
_entry.id   AF-A0A419GWZ7-F1
#
_cell.length_a   1.000
_cell.length_b   1.000
_cell.length_c   1.000
_cell.angle_alpha   90.00
_cell.angle_beta   90.00
_cell.angle_gamma   90.00
#
_symmetry.space_group_name_H-M   'P 1'
#
loop_
_entity.id
_entity.type
_entity.pdbx_description
1 polymer ?
#
loop_
_entity_poly.entity_id
_entity_poly.type
_entity_poly.pdbx_seq_one_letter_code
_entity_poly.pdbx_strand_id
1 'polypeptide(L)' 'MMSSLKDQIRGIEKEEIVRALRECDWIMARAARMLGITERMIGYKIKKYGIRKEGHGSEEVRE' A
#
# COMPACT_ATOMS: atom_id res chain seq x y z
N MET A 1 14.82 0.39 -21.16
CA MET A 1 14.39 -0.99 -20.85
C MET A 1 12.91 -0.93 -20.51
N MET A 2 12.07 -1.76 -21.15
CA MET A 2 10.66 -1.87 -20.80
C MET A 2 10.53 -2.56 -19.43
N SER A 3 9.70 -2.03 -18.54
CA SER A 3 9.35 -2.69 -17.28
C SER A 3 8.61 -4.00 -17.54
N SER A 4 8.83 -5.04 -16.73
CA SER A 4 8.09 -6.29 -16.86
C SER A 4 6.59 -6.07 -16.58
N LEU A 5 5.71 -6.89 -17.16
CA LEU A 5 4.30 -6.94 -16.75
C LEU A 5 4.14 -7.11 -15.23
N LYS A 6 5.04 -7.89 -14.61
CA LYS A 6 5.07 -8.06 -13.15
C LYS A 6 5.33 -6.76 -12.40
N ASP A 7 6.11 -5.85 -12.98
CA ASP A 7 6.43 -4.55 -12.37
C ASP A 7 5.25 -3.60 -12.51
N GLN A 8 4.60 -3.59 -13.67
CA GLN A 8 3.41 -2.78 -13.91
C GLN A 8 2.25 -3.18 -12.98
N ILE A 9 2.00 -4.49 -12.83
CA ILE A 9 0.98 -4.99 -11.90
C ILE A 9 1.31 -4.58 -10.46
N ARG A 10 2.59 -4.64 -10.05
CA ARG A 10 3.01 -4.19 -8.72
C ARG A 10 2.76 -2.69 -8.50
N GLY A 11 3.00 -1.86 -9.51
CA GLY A 11 2.74 -0.43 -9.46
C GLY A 11 1.26 -0.13 -9.25
N ILE A 12 0.42 -0.66 -10.15
CA ILE A 12 -1.04 -0.49 -10.08
C ILE A 12 -1.58 -1.01 -8.74
N GLU A 13 -1.17 -2.20 -8.32
CA GLU A 13 -1.63 -2.77 -7.04
C GLU A 13 -1.23 -1.90 -5.84
N LYS A 14 -0.02 -1.35 -5.83
CA LYS A 14 0.43 -0.44 -4.76
C LYS A 14 -0.40 0.84 -4.73
N GLU A 15 -0.65 1.45 -5.89
CA GLU A 15 -1.43 2.68 -6.03
C GLU A 15 -2.87 2.50 -5.54
N GLU A 16 -3.52 1.41 -5.94
CA GLU A 16 -4.89 1.08 -5.51
C GLU A 16 -4.99 0.88 -3.99
N ILE A 17 -4.00 0.22 -3.37
CA ILE A 17 -3.96 0.04 -1.92
C ILE A 17 -3.78 1.38 -1.19
N VAL A 18 -2.88 2.24 -1.66
CA VAL A 18 -2.68 3.57 -1.08
C VAL A 18 -3.96 4.41 -1.21
N ARG A 19 -4.61 4.38 -2.37
CA ARG A 19 -5.87 5.09 -2.59
C ARG A 19 -6.95 4.63 -1.62
N ALA A 20 -7.20 3.32 -1.54
CA ALA A 20 -8.20 2.76 -0.63
C ALA A 20 -7.89 3.05 0.85
N LEU A 21 -6.62 3.01 1.25
CA LEU A 21 -6.20 3.41 2.60
C LEU A 21 -6.51 4.89 2.86
N ARG A 22 -6.19 5.80 1.93
CA ARG A 22 -6.50 7.24 2.08
C ARG A 22 -7.99 7.50 2.19
N GLU A 23 -8.82 6.89 1.33
CA GLU A 23 -10.29 7.04 1.35
C GLU A 23 -10.94 6.44 2.60
N CYS A 24 -10.27 5.48 3.24
CA CYS A 24 -10.76 4.79 4.44
C CYS A 24 -10.07 5.26 5.75
N ASP A 25 -9.51 6.47 5.78
CA ASP A 25 -8.83 7.04 6.97
C ASP A 25 -7.69 6.17 7.51
N TRP A 26 -7.04 5.41 6.63
CA TRP A 26 -6.00 4.41 6.93
C TRP A 26 -6.48 3.21 7.77
N ILE A 27 -7.79 2.96 7.83
CA ILE A 27 -8.36 1.78 8.48
C ILE A 27 -8.27 0.58 7.53
N MET A 28 -7.33 -0.34 7.80
CA MET A 28 -7.05 -1.52 6.95
C MET A 28 -8.29 -2.36 6.65
N ALA A 29 -9.11 -2.65 7.67
CA ALA A 29 -10.34 -3.41 7.49
C ALA A 29 -11.33 -2.77 6.51
N ARG A 30 -11.45 -1.43 6.52
CA ARG A 30 -12.31 -0.68 5.59
C ARG A 30 -11.74 -0.69 4.18
N ALA A 31 -10.43 -0.42 4.04
CA ALA A 31 -9.74 -0.45 2.76
C ALA A 31 -9.77 -1.85 2.11
N ALA A 32 -9.59 -2.91 2.91
CA ALA A 32 -9.69 -4.29 2.43
C ALA A 32 -11.08 -4.61 1.89
N ARG A 33 -12.14 -4.23 2.62
CA ARG A 33 -13.52 -4.40 2.16
C ARG A 33 -13.79 -3.62 0.87
N MET A 34 -13.28 -2.39 0.77
CA MET A 34 -13.40 -1.57 -0.44
C MET A 34 -12.72 -2.22 -1.66
N LEU A 35 -11.55 -2.83 -1.47
CA LEU A 35 -10.81 -3.54 -2.51
C LEU A 35 -11.33 -4.97 -2.78
N GLY A 36 -12.35 -5.44 -2.06
CA GLY A 36 -12.89 -6.79 -2.21
C GLY A 36 -11.95 -7.90 -1.75
N ILE A 37 -11.04 -7.61 -0.81
CA ILE A 37 -10.07 -8.58 -0.27
C ILE A 37 -10.18 -8.69 1.26
N THR A 38 -9.51 -9.70 1.83
CA THR A 38 -9.44 -9.84 3.27
C THR A 38 -8.44 -8.86 3.89
N GLU A 39 -8.66 -8.49 5.16
CA GLU A 39 -7.74 -7.64 5.92
C GLU A 39 -6.34 -8.25 6.03
N ARG A 40 -6.23 -9.59 6.11
CA ARG A 40 -4.95 -10.29 6.07
C ARG A 40 -4.21 -10.05 4.74
N MET A 41 -4.91 -10.10 3.61
CA MET A 41 -4.30 -9.90 2.29
C MET A 41 -3.78 -8.47 2.11
N ILE A 42 -4.56 -7.45 2.51
CA ILE A 42 -4.08 -6.06 2.43
C ILE A 42 -2.88 -5.86 3.34
N GLY A 43 -2.88 -6.44 4.55
CA GLY A 43 -1.75 -6.37 5.48
C GLY A 43 -0.46 -6.93 4.89
N TYR A 44 -0.53 -8.09 4.23
CA TYR A 44 0.65 -8.64 3.54
C TYR A 44 1.15 -7.74 2.41
N LYS A 45 0.25 -7.15 1.62
CA LYS A 45 0.62 -6.25 0.52
C LYS A 45 1.21 -4.92 1.03
N ILE A 46 0.66 -4.36 2.10
CA ILE A 46 1.20 -3.17 2.77
C ILE A 46 2.65 -3.40 3.20
N LYS A 47 2.91 -4.55 3.88
CA LYS A 47 4.26 -4.93 4.28
C LYS A 47 5.18 -5.14 3.08
N LYS A 48 4.70 -5.84 2.04
CA LYS A 48 5.45 -6.12 0.81
C LYS A 48 5.85 -4.85 0.05
N TYR A 49 4.98 -3.84 0.01
CA TYR A 49 5.18 -2.61 -0.75
C TYR A 49 5.71 -1.43 0.08
N GLY A 50 5.93 -1.63 1.38
CA GLY A 50 6.43 -0.60 2.28
C GLY A 50 5.48 0.61 2.41
N ILE A 51 4.16 0.38 2.33
CA ILE A 51 3.17 1.45 2.38
C ILE A 51 3.07 1.99 3.82
N ARG A 52 3.18 3.31 3.99
CA ARG A 52 3.11 4.00 5.29
C ARG A 52 2.28 5.26 5.17
N LYS A 53 1.61 5.64 6.27
CA LYS A 53 0.90 6.92 6.36
C LYS A 53 1.94 8.05 6.38
N GLU A 54 1.84 8.96 5.42
CA GLU A 54 2.59 10.21 5.43
C GLU A 54 2.12 11.00 6.67
N GLY A 55 2.96 11.10 7.72
CA GLY A 55 2.57 11.81 8.95
C GLY A 55 3.18 11.36 10.28
N HIS A 56 4.14 10.43 10.33
CA HIS A 56 5.00 10.26 11.49
C HIS A 56 6.45 10.28 11.03
N GLY A 57 7.17 11.35 11.40
CA GLY A 57 8.59 11.48 11.13
C GLY A 57 9.37 10.33 11.74
N SER A 58 10.19 9.71 10.92
CA SER A 58 11.50 9.24 11.33
C SER A 58 12.47 9.91 10.38
N GLU A 59 13.24 10.82 10.94
CA GLU A 59 14.42 11.42 10.34
C GLU A 59 15.18 10.41 9.49
N GLU A 60 15.65 10.89 8.34
CA GLU A 60 16.90 10.44 7.77
C GLU A 60 18.00 10.55 8.85
N VAL A 61 18.22 9.48 9.61
CA VAL A 61 19.52 9.30 10.26
C VAL A 61 20.47 8.87 9.15
N ARG A 62 21.13 9.86 8.57
CA ARG A 62 22.39 9.70 7.85
C ARG A 62 23.46 9.46 8.92
N GLU A 63 24.00 8.26 8.96
CA GLU A 63 25.38 7.97 9.37
C GLU A 63 26.01 7.11 8.28
#